data_AF-A0A7X7UWD4-F1
#
_entry.id   AF-A0A7X7UWD4-F1
#
_cell.length_a   1.000
_cell.length_b   1.000
_cell.length_c   1.000
_cell.angle_alpha   90.00
_cell.angle_beta   90.00
_cell.angle_gamma   90.00
#
_symmetry.space_group_name_H-M   'P 1'
#
loop_
_entity.id
_entity.type
_entity.pdbx_description
1 polymer ?
#
loop_
_entity_poly.entity_id
_entity_poly.type
_entity_poly.pdbx_seq_one_letter_code
_entity_poly.pdbx_strand_id
1 'polypeptide(L)'
;MSRENLTKNKFLNKTQTKEKEKQQQKLQCPSCKADIAEGDKFCADCGASIEGNHCPNCNALTYPGADICEACGEWLLPGKCRFCYSSIKPDDAFCPECGNPAMGIICPKCGTKNFFDFCKKCNTPLSESAQNAIRAAQQNPVLQDFLRLQFEAEKIKAEIEKNSPLPEPIKTPEQLKAEQEKAEKRAILLQIQALKEQNSTKKEVPTPAAKPKPLFSEEDKKRLDAAINRKKELEQKQQELINKLSSAQNQTFETPQQARCFYNANKPASNLMWECNYVHYVHPGPHDCARPDLGGKWIIDYGK
;
A
#
# COMPACT_ATOMS: atom_id res chain seq x y z
N MET A 1 -45.49 40.76 -58.84
CA MET A 1 -44.75 42.02 -59.06
C MET A 1 -45.39 43.08 -58.17
N SER A 2 -44.76 43.86 -57.30
CA SER A 2 -43.39 44.00 -56.80
C SER A 2 -43.42 44.89 -55.55
N ARG A 3 -42.55 44.58 -54.58
CA ARG A 3 -41.74 45.47 -53.70
C ARG A 3 -42.27 46.86 -53.32
N GLU A 4 -42.30 47.17 -52.02
CA GLU A 4 -41.37 48.16 -51.40
C GLU A 4 -41.59 48.34 -49.88
N ASN A 5 -40.54 47.96 -49.12
CA ASN A 5 -39.98 48.62 -47.93
C ASN A 5 -40.94 49.26 -46.90
N LEU A 6 -41.12 48.67 -45.71
CA LEU A 6 -40.22 48.86 -44.56
C LEU A 6 -39.57 50.25 -44.50
N THR A 7 -40.13 51.15 -43.67
CA THR A 7 -39.35 51.87 -42.64
C THR A 7 -40.25 52.76 -41.75
N LYS A 8 -40.01 52.64 -40.44
CA LYS A 8 -40.04 53.71 -39.43
C LYS A 8 -41.37 54.41 -39.13
N ASN A 9 -41.99 54.03 -38.01
CA ASN A 9 -41.91 54.79 -36.75
C ASN A 9 -43.10 54.49 -35.84
N LYS A 10 -42.84 53.72 -34.79
CA LYS A 10 -43.47 53.94 -33.47
C LYS A 10 -42.46 53.55 -32.40
N PHE A 11 -41.34 54.26 -32.41
CA PHE A 11 -40.49 54.43 -31.23
C PHE A 11 -41.17 55.46 -30.33
N LEU A 12 -41.68 55.02 -29.18
CA LEU A 12 -41.50 55.65 -27.87
C LEU A 12 -42.34 54.92 -26.81
N ASN A 13 -41.61 54.29 -25.89
CA ASN A 13 -41.92 54.04 -24.48
C ASN A 13 -43.09 53.09 -24.12
N LYS A 14 -42.72 51.88 -23.67
CA LYS A 14 -42.68 51.65 -22.21
C LYS A 14 -41.95 50.35 -21.85
N THR A 15 -40.85 50.56 -21.15
CA THR A 15 -40.25 49.69 -20.15
C THR A 15 -41.30 48.94 -19.34
N GLN A 16 -41.23 47.61 -19.31
CA GLN A 16 -41.52 46.78 -18.15
C GLN A 16 -41.12 45.32 -18.44
N THR A 17 -39.92 44.99 -17.94
CA THR A 17 -39.61 43.78 -17.17
C THR A 17 -40.22 42.46 -17.66
N LYS A 18 -39.35 41.63 -18.25
CA LYS A 18 -39.31 40.18 -18.02
C LYS A 18 -37.89 39.70 -18.31
N GLU A 19 -37.00 40.00 -17.38
CA GLU A 19 -35.84 39.16 -17.10
C GLU A 19 -36.39 37.76 -16.81
N LYS A 20 -36.31 36.87 -17.81
CA LYS A 20 -36.52 35.45 -17.57
C LYS A 20 -35.27 34.95 -16.85
N GLU A 21 -35.46 34.75 -15.55
CA GLU A 21 -34.63 33.98 -14.64
C GLU A 21 -34.00 32.79 -15.37
N LYS A 22 -32.72 32.93 -15.70
CA LYS A 22 -31.84 31.80 -15.89
C LYS A 22 -31.67 31.23 -14.49
N GLN A 23 -32.42 30.19 -14.13
CA GLN A 23 -32.18 29.44 -12.91
C GLN A 23 -30.76 28.89 -12.98
N GLN A 24 -29.82 29.65 -12.46
CA GLN A 24 -28.47 29.21 -12.16
C GLN A 24 -28.64 28.17 -11.05
N GLN A 25 -28.64 26.89 -11.42
CA GLN A 25 -28.53 25.82 -10.44
C GLN A 25 -27.27 26.11 -9.64
N LYS A 26 -27.43 26.46 -8.36
CA LYS A 26 -26.32 26.59 -7.43
C LYS A 26 -25.61 25.25 -7.38
N LEU A 27 -24.40 25.18 -7.92
CA LEU A 27 -23.53 24.01 -7.75
C LEU A 27 -23.11 23.98 -6.29
N GLN A 28 -23.23 22.83 -5.63
CA GLN A 28 -22.77 22.67 -4.24
C GLN A 28 -21.58 21.73 -4.18
N CYS A 29 -20.66 22.03 -3.26
CA CYS A 29 -19.49 21.22 -3.04
C CYS A 29 -19.88 19.81 -2.61
N PRO A 30 -19.41 18.79 -3.32
CA PRO A 30 -19.70 17.42 -2.93
C PRO A 30 -19.05 17.06 -1.59
N SER A 31 -17.93 17.68 -1.24
CA SER A 31 -17.23 17.40 0.02
C SER A 31 -17.80 18.14 1.23
N CYS A 32 -18.10 19.44 1.13
CA CYS A 32 -18.53 20.26 2.27
C CYS A 32 -19.89 20.93 2.13
N LYS A 33 -20.57 20.75 0.98
CA LYS A 33 -21.88 21.33 0.63
C LYS A 33 -21.92 22.87 0.53
N ALA A 34 -20.78 23.54 0.55
CA ALA A 34 -20.72 24.97 0.28
C ALA A 34 -21.14 25.29 -1.16
N ASP A 35 -21.65 26.50 -1.39
CA ASP A 35 -22.01 26.96 -2.74
C ASP A 35 -20.74 27.17 -3.59
N ILE A 36 -20.77 26.73 -4.85
CA ILE A 36 -19.67 26.77 -5.82
C ILE A 36 -20.11 27.59 -7.05
N ALA A 37 -19.18 28.36 -7.62
CA ALA A 37 -19.41 29.08 -8.86
C ALA A 37 -19.24 28.16 -10.09
N GLU A 38 -19.97 28.47 -11.16
CA GLU A 38 -19.88 27.76 -12.43
C GLU A 38 -18.45 27.90 -13.00
N GLY A 39 -17.73 26.79 -13.16
CA GLY A 39 -16.35 26.75 -13.66
C GLY A 39 -15.26 26.65 -12.59
N ASP A 40 -15.61 26.63 -11.30
CA ASP A 40 -14.63 26.41 -10.24
C ASP A 40 -14.02 25.01 -10.31
N LYS A 41 -12.69 24.95 -10.23
CA LYS A 41 -11.94 23.67 -10.22
C LYS A 41 -11.81 23.08 -8.83
N PHE A 42 -11.85 23.93 -7.80
CA PHE A 42 -11.70 23.56 -6.40
C PHE A 42 -12.72 24.35 -5.57
N CYS A 43 -13.22 23.75 -4.49
CA CYS A 43 -14.06 24.44 -3.52
C CYS A 43 -13.24 25.47 -2.75
N ALA A 44 -13.70 26.71 -2.70
CA ALA A 44 -13.06 27.77 -1.93
C ALA A 44 -13.05 27.51 -0.41
N ASP A 45 -14.04 26.77 0.11
CA ASP A 45 -14.18 26.54 1.55
C ASP A 45 -13.39 25.34 2.08
N CYS A 46 -13.29 24.24 1.30
CA CYS A 46 -12.62 23.02 1.76
C CYS A 46 -11.45 22.56 0.88
N GLY A 47 -11.19 23.23 -0.25
CA GLY A 47 -10.11 22.89 -1.17
C GLY A 47 -10.35 21.62 -2.01
N ALA A 48 -11.49 20.95 -1.88
CA ALA A 48 -11.79 19.76 -2.66
C ALA A 48 -11.90 20.08 -4.15
N SER A 49 -11.29 19.26 -5.01
CA SER A 49 -11.44 19.37 -6.46
C SER A 49 -12.89 19.05 -6.87
N ILE A 50 -13.42 19.86 -7.78
CA ILE A 50 -14.79 19.82 -8.30
C ILE A 50 -14.81 19.32 -9.74
N GLU A 51 -13.66 19.41 -10.43
CA GLU A 51 -13.45 18.77 -11.74
C GLU A 51 -13.35 17.25 -11.58
N GLY A 52 -14.32 16.51 -12.14
CA GLY A 52 -14.33 15.04 -12.18
C GLY A 52 -15.72 14.44 -11.99
N ASN A 53 -15.81 13.11 -12.08
CA ASN A 53 -17.03 12.39 -11.71
C ASN A 53 -17.06 12.23 -10.19
N HIS A 54 -18.25 12.12 -9.60
CA HIS A 54 -18.40 11.86 -8.16
C HIS A 54 -19.07 10.50 -7.96
N CYS A 55 -18.57 9.74 -6.99
CA CYS A 55 -19.18 8.45 -6.65
C CYS A 55 -20.62 8.67 -6.16
N PRO A 56 -21.63 8.01 -6.74
CA PRO A 56 -23.03 8.19 -6.33
C PRO A 56 -23.31 7.66 -4.91
N ASN A 57 -22.44 6.80 -4.36
CA ASN A 57 -22.61 6.19 -3.04
C ASN A 57 -21.94 7.02 -1.93
N CYS A 58 -20.67 7.39 -2.07
CA CYS A 58 -19.92 8.11 -1.03
C CYS A 58 -19.53 9.55 -1.36
N ASN A 59 -19.88 10.03 -2.56
CA ASN A 59 -19.57 11.36 -3.07
C ASN A 59 -18.07 11.70 -3.21
N ALA A 60 -17.19 10.71 -3.07
CA ALA A 60 -15.76 10.90 -3.33
C ALA A 60 -15.53 11.22 -4.81
N LEU A 61 -14.53 12.07 -5.07
CA LEU A 61 -14.09 12.38 -6.43
C LEU A 61 -13.53 11.13 -7.11
N THR A 62 -13.90 10.92 -8.36
CA THR A 62 -13.46 9.82 -9.21
C THR A 62 -12.96 10.37 -10.55
N TYR A 63 -11.98 9.68 -11.13
CA TYR A 63 -11.48 10.11 -12.44
C TYR A 63 -12.49 9.75 -13.56
N PRO A 64 -12.45 10.43 -14.71
CA PRO A 64 -13.32 10.13 -15.84
C PRO A 64 -13.13 8.70 -16.37
N GLY A 65 -14.20 7.91 -16.40
CA GLY A 65 -14.15 6.50 -16.81
C GLY A 65 -13.70 5.54 -15.71
N ALA A 66 -13.67 5.98 -14.45
CA ALA A 66 -13.49 5.09 -13.32
C ALA A 66 -14.55 3.99 -13.31
N ASP A 67 -14.08 2.76 -13.07
CA ASP A 67 -14.93 1.59 -12.99
C ASP A 67 -15.34 1.26 -11.55
N ILE A 68 -14.47 1.60 -10.61
CA ILE A 68 -14.68 1.49 -9.17
C ILE A 68 -14.41 2.84 -8.50
N CYS A 69 -15.10 3.09 -7.40
CA CYS A 69 -14.71 4.15 -6.47
C CYS A 69 -13.61 3.62 -5.53
N GLU A 70 -12.41 4.21 -5.58
CA GLU A 70 -11.31 3.80 -4.68
C GLU A 70 -11.59 4.10 -3.20
N ALA A 71 -12.53 5.01 -2.90
CA ALA A 71 -12.88 5.37 -1.52
C ALA A 71 -13.89 4.41 -0.87
N CYS A 72 -14.82 3.82 -1.63
CA CYS A 72 -15.87 2.96 -1.05
C CYS A 72 -16.09 1.63 -1.78
N GLY A 73 -15.41 1.39 -2.90
CA GLY A 73 -15.54 0.18 -3.71
C GLY A 73 -16.81 0.10 -4.57
N GLU A 74 -17.58 1.20 -4.68
CA GLU A 74 -18.79 1.25 -5.51
C GLU A 74 -18.47 1.00 -6.98
N TRP A 75 -19.34 0.26 -7.67
CA TRP A 75 -19.21 0.00 -9.09
C TRP A 75 -19.80 1.16 -9.89
N LEU A 76 -19.01 1.76 -10.77
CA LEU A 76 -19.33 3.03 -11.43
C LEU A 76 -19.78 2.87 -12.89
N LEU A 77 -19.79 1.66 -13.45
CA LEU A 77 -20.25 1.37 -14.81
C LEU A 77 -21.63 0.68 -14.80
N PRO A 78 -22.74 1.44 -14.69
CA PRO A 78 -24.07 0.84 -14.64
C PRO A 78 -24.38 0.03 -15.90
N GLY A 79 -25.02 -1.13 -15.74
CA GLY A 79 -25.36 -2.04 -16.84
C GLY A 79 -24.15 -2.79 -17.44
N LYS A 80 -22.96 -2.70 -16.85
CA LYS A 80 -21.79 -3.49 -17.22
C LYS A 80 -21.49 -4.57 -16.20
N CYS A 81 -21.10 -5.74 -16.68
CA CYS A 81 -20.65 -6.86 -15.86
C CYS A 81 -19.34 -6.50 -15.15
N ARG A 82 -19.27 -6.73 -13.84
CA ARG A 82 -18.08 -6.43 -13.02
C ARG A 82 -16.88 -7.35 -13.28
N PHE A 83 -17.11 -8.48 -13.96
CA PHE A 83 -16.05 -9.46 -14.27
C PHE A 83 -15.44 -9.24 -15.67
N CYS A 84 -16.25 -8.88 -16.68
CA CYS A 84 -15.80 -8.85 -18.08
C CYS A 84 -16.19 -7.61 -18.88
N TYR A 85 -16.95 -6.68 -18.29
CA TYR A 85 -17.35 -5.38 -18.87
C TYR A 85 -18.37 -5.45 -19.99
N SER A 86 -18.82 -6.65 -20.32
CA SER A 86 -19.95 -6.86 -21.21
C SER A 86 -21.24 -6.28 -20.64
N SER A 87 -22.16 -5.91 -21.51
CA SER A 87 -23.47 -5.42 -21.09
C SER A 87 -24.25 -6.53 -20.36
N ILE A 88 -24.92 -6.18 -19.27
CA ILE A 88 -25.75 -7.08 -18.48
C ILE A 88 -27.06 -6.37 -18.11
N LYS A 89 -28.18 -7.10 -18.12
CA LYS A 89 -29.48 -6.56 -17.73
C LYS A 89 -29.67 -6.67 -16.22
N PRO A 90 -30.50 -5.81 -15.60
CA PRO A 90 -30.75 -5.86 -14.16
C PRO A 90 -31.26 -7.21 -13.64
N ASP A 91 -32.05 -7.92 -14.45
CA ASP A 91 -32.68 -9.19 -14.05
C ASP A 91 -31.85 -10.43 -14.41
N ASP A 92 -30.70 -10.26 -15.06
CA ASP A 92 -29.86 -11.40 -15.43
C ASP A 92 -29.24 -12.01 -14.15
N ALA A 93 -29.45 -13.31 -13.91
CA ALA A 93 -28.80 -14.00 -12.79
C ALA A 93 -27.29 -14.22 -13.02
N PHE A 94 -26.90 -14.36 -14.29
CA PHE A 94 -25.52 -14.59 -14.75
C PHE A 94 -25.21 -13.70 -15.95
N CYS A 95 -23.96 -13.27 -16.09
CA CYS A 95 -23.52 -12.57 -17.27
C CYS A 95 -23.56 -13.50 -18.51
N PRO A 96 -24.20 -13.10 -19.62
CA PRO A 96 -24.31 -13.95 -20.80
C PRO A 96 -22.97 -14.19 -21.51
N GLU A 97 -21.99 -13.28 -21.32
CA GLU A 97 -20.69 -13.37 -21.98
C GLU A 97 -19.67 -14.18 -21.19
N CYS A 98 -19.58 -14.00 -19.86
CA CYS A 98 -18.56 -14.66 -19.03
C CYS A 98 -19.10 -15.72 -18.07
N GLY A 99 -20.43 -15.90 -18.00
CA GLY A 99 -21.07 -16.88 -17.11
C GLY A 99 -20.98 -16.58 -15.61
N ASN A 100 -20.24 -15.55 -15.18
CA ASN A 100 -20.15 -15.20 -13.77
C ASN A 100 -21.49 -14.67 -13.22
N PRO A 101 -21.83 -14.97 -11.95
CA PRO A 101 -23.09 -14.56 -11.35
C PRO A 101 -23.16 -13.03 -11.21
N ALA A 102 -24.28 -12.45 -11.66
CA ALA A 102 -24.55 -11.02 -11.60
C ALA A 102 -24.65 -10.49 -10.17
N MET A 103 -24.95 -11.36 -9.20
CA MET A 103 -24.97 -11.01 -7.77
C MET A 103 -23.62 -11.21 -7.07
N GLY A 104 -22.56 -11.58 -7.79
CA GLY A 104 -21.23 -11.83 -7.22
C GLY A 104 -21.03 -13.26 -6.70
N ILE A 105 -19.81 -13.56 -6.28
CA ILE A 105 -19.36 -14.90 -5.87
C ILE A 105 -18.99 -14.87 -4.39
N ILE A 106 -19.54 -15.80 -3.61
CA ILE A 106 -19.09 -16.03 -2.23
C ILE A 106 -17.83 -16.88 -2.27
N CYS A 107 -16.75 -16.38 -1.66
CA CYS A 107 -15.49 -17.11 -1.61
C CYS A 107 -15.66 -18.39 -0.77
N PRO A 108 -15.40 -19.59 -1.32
CA PRO A 108 -15.58 -20.85 -0.59
C PRO A 108 -14.56 -21.02 0.54
N LYS A 109 -13.42 -20.31 0.49
CA LYS A 109 -12.38 -20.39 1.50
C LYS A 109 -12.65 -19.53 2.74
N CYS A 110 -13.24 -18.34 2.57
CA CYS A 110 -13.36 -17.37 3.67
C CYS A 110 -14.74 -16.72 3.82
N GLY A 111 -15.71 -17.06 2.98
CA GLY A 111 -17.08 -16.54 3.03
C GLY A 111 -17.27 -15.11 2.52
N THR A 112 -16.20 -14.38 2.20
CA THR A 112 -16.29 -13.01 1.66
C THR A 112 -17.05 -12.98 0.34
N LYS A 113 -17.98 -12.04 0.15
CA LYS A 113 -18.63 -11.77 -1.14
C LYS A 113 -17.72 -10.92 -2.04
N ASN A 114 -17.58 -11.34 -3.30
CA ASN A 114 -16.69 -10.71 -4.26
C ASN A 114 -17.38 -10.48 -5.60
N PHE A 115 -16.85 -9.52 -6.33
CA PHE A 115 -17.38 -9.06 -7.61
C PHE A 115 -16.31 -9.04 -8.70
N PHE A 116 -15.15 -9.63 -8.42
CA PHE A 116 -13.99 -9.76 -9.30
C PHE A 116 -13.47 -11.20 -9.25
N ASP A 117 -12.54 -11.49 -10.17
CA ASP A 117 -11.95 -12.81 -10.41
C ASP A 117 -11.25 -13.42 -9.18
N PHE A 118 -10.75 -12.58 -8.27
CA PHE A 118 -10.04 -13.01 -7.05
C PHE A 118 -10.75 -12.52 -5.79
N CYS A 119 -10.66 -13.31 -4.72
CA CYS A 119 -11.18 -12.90 -3.43
C CYS A 119 -10.35 -11.76 -2.83
N LYS A 120 -10.99 -10.62 -2.53
CA LYS A 120 -10.32 -9.45 -1.93
C LYS A 120 -9.65 -9.72 -0.57
N LYS A 121 -10.16 -10.70 0.19
CA LYS A 121 -9.64 -11.03 1.54
C LYS A 121 -8.47 -12.02 1.52
N CYS A 122 -8.54 -13.05 0.67
CA CYS A 122 -7.61 -14.19 0.74
C CYS A 122 -6.99 -14.58 -0.60
N ASN A 123 -7.26 -13.80 -1.66
CA ASN A 123 -6.78 -14.00 -3.02
C ASN A 123 -7.12 -15.36 -3.64
N THR A 124 -8.14 -16.06 -3.14
CA THR A 124 -8.64 -17.28 -3.78
C THR A 124 -9.18 -16.96 -5.18
N PRO A 125 -8.78 -17.69 -6.24
CA PRO A 125 -9.36 -17.52 -7.57
C PRO A 125 -10.81 -18.02 -7.57
N LEU A 126 -11.74 -17.19 -8.05
CA LEU A 126 -13.18 -17.42 -7.95
C LEU A 126 -13.85 -17.69 -9.29
N SER A 127 -13.21 -17.31 -10.40
CA SER A 127 -13.72 -17.48 -11.75
C SER A 127 -12.80 -18.36 -12.60
N GLU A 128 -13.30 -18.80 -13.76
CA GLU A 128 -12.48 -19.52 -14.75
C GLU A 128 -11.32 -18.65 -15.26
N SER A 129 -11.57 -17.35 -15.51
CA SER A 129 -10.54 -16.37 -15.86
C SER A 129 -9.40 -16.35 -14.83
N ALA A 130 -9.75 -16.34 -13.54
CA ALA A 130 -8.78 -16.37 -12.44
C ALA A 130 -7.93 -17.66 -12.45
N GLN A 131 -8.57 -18.81 -12.67
CA GLN A 131 -7.90 -20.11 -12.71
C GLN A 131 -6.94 -20.21 -13.92
N ASN A 132 -7.34 -19.66 -15.07
CA ASN A 132 -6.49 -19.56 -16.26
C ASN A 132 -5.28 -18.66 -15.99
N ALA A 133 -5.50 -17.50 -15.36
CA ALA A 133 -4.42 -16.59 -15.00
C ALA A 133 -3.43 -17.21 -14.01
N ILE A 134 -3.90 -17.99 -13.02
CA ILE A 134 -3.01 -18.73 -12.10
C ILE A 134 -2.16 -19.75 -12.84
N ARG A 135 -2.75 -20.51 -13.78
CA ARG A 135 -1.98 -21.47 -14.61
C ARG A 135 -0.91 -20.78 -15.44
N ALA A 136 -1.22 -19.61 -16.01
CA ALA A 136 -0.24 -18.79 -16.72
C ALA A 136 0.86 -18.24 -15.78
N ALA A 137 0.48 -17.76 -14.60
CA ALA A 137 1.41 -17.23 -13.60
C ALA A 137 2.39 -18.31 -13.09
N GLN A 138 1.95 -19.57 -12.96
CA GLN A 138 2.84 -20.69 -12.60
C GLN A 138 3.99 -20.88 -13.60
N GLN A 139 3.80 -20.48 -14.86
CA GLN A 139 4.83 -20.56 -15.90
C GLN A 139 5.71 -19.30 -15.97
N ASN A 140 5.44 -18.28 -15.15
CA ASN A 140 6.20 -17.04 -15.13
C ASN A 140 7.56 -17.23 -14.41
N PRO A 141 8.70 -17.16 -15.11
CA PRO A 141 10.01 -17.39 -14.50
C PRO A 141 10.37 -16.35 -13.44
N VAL A 142 9.88 -15.12 -13.56
CA VAL A 142 10.11 -14.05 -12.57
C VAL A 142 9.41 -14.40 -11.25
N LEU A 143 8.20 -14.96 -11.32
CA LEU A 143 7.47 -15.41 -10.14
C LEU A 143 8.15 -16.62 -9.48
N GLN A 144 8.61 -17.59 -10.28
CA GLN A 144 9.34 -18.75 -9.77
C GLN A 144 10.65 -18.35 -9.07
N ASP A 145 11.41 -17.42 -9.67
CA ASP A 145 12.60 -16.83 -9.06
C ASP A 145 12.28 -16.14 -7.73
N PHE A 146 11.21 -15.35 -7.68
CA PHE A 146 10.79 -14.67 -6.46
C PHE A 146 10.47 -15.67 -5.34
N LEU A 147 9.67 -16.70 -5.63
CA LEU A 147 9.27 -17.70 -4.65
C LEU A 147 10.49 -18.46 -4.09
N ARG A 148 11.46 -18.78 -4.96
CA ARG A 148 12.73 -19.37 -4.55
C ARG A 148 13.51 -18.45 -3.61
N LEU A 149 13.68 -17.17 -3.98
CA LEU A 149 14.39 -16.19 -3.16
C LEU A 149 13.70 -15.95 -1.82
N GLN A 150 12.37 -15.97 -1.80
CA GLN A 150 11.58 -15.82 -0.57
C GLN A 150 11.84 -16.99 0.37
N PHE A 151 11.78 -18.22 -0.15
CA PHE A 151 12.09 -19.41 0.63
C PHE A 151 13.52 -19.40 1.18
N GLU A 152 14.51 -18.97 0.38
CA GLU A 152 15.89 -18.78 0.83
C GLU A 152 15.99 -17.75 1.96
N ALA A 153 15.33 -16.60 1.82
CA ALA A 153 15.30 -15.55 2.85
C ALA A 153 14.64 -16.02 4.15
N GLU A 154 13.53 -16.76 4.07
CA GLU A 154 12.85 -17.33 5.23
C GLU A 154 13.72 -18.34 5.96
N LYS A 155 14.45 -19.19 5.23
CA LYS A 155 15.41 -20.13 5.82
C LYS A 155 16.53 -19.40 6.56
N ILE A 156 17.12 -18.37 5.94
CA ILE A 156 18.15 -17.53 6.58
C ILE A 156 17.60 -16.88 7.86
N LYS A 157 16.38 -16.32 7.78
CA LYS A 157 15.72 -15.69 8.94
C LYS A 157 15.50 -16.69 10.08
N ALA A 158 15.01 -17.90 9.79
CA ALA A 158 14.79 -18.93 10.79
C ALA A 158 16.10 -19.41 11.44
N GLU A 159 17.19 -19.50 10.68
CA GLU A 159 18.52 -19.80 11.21
C GLU A 159 19.04 -18.69 12.12
N ILE A 160 18.81 -17.41 11.76
CA ILE A 160 19.14 -16.27 12.62
C ILE A 160 18.33 -16.33 13.91
N GLU A 161 17.02 -16.62 13.86
CA GLU A 161 16.18 -16.75 15.06
C GLU A 161 16.65 -17.91 15.97
N LYS A 162 16.96 -19.07 15.39
CA LYS A 162 17.43 -20.25 16.13
C LYS A 162 18.81 -20.05 16.75
N ASN A 163 19.69 -19.34 16.05
CA ASN A 163 21.05 -19.05 16.49
C ASN A 163 21.16 -17.68 17.17
N SER A 164 20.05 -16.98 17.39
CA SER A 164 20.04 -15.65 17.99
C SER A 164 20.54 -15.78 19.42
N PRO A 165 21.71 -15.23 19.74
CA PRO A 165 22.06 -15.08 21.13
C PRO A 165 21.17 -13.94 21.62
N LEU A 166 20.16 -14.26 22.44
CA LEU A 166 20.16 -13.82 23.83
C LEU A 166 18.79 -13.99 24.53
N PRO A 167 18.80 -14.34 25.83
CA PRO A 167 18.07 -13.57 26.83
C PRO A 167 18.73 -12.17 26.95
N GLU A 168 18.01 -11.11 26.55
CA GLU A 168 18.35 -9.66 26.52
C GLU A 168 19.06 -9.06 25.29
N PRO A 169 18.81 -7.80 24.88
CA PRO A 169 19.37 -7.21 23.65
C PRO A 169 20.91 -7.22 23.58
N ILE A 170 21.47 -7.65 22.44
CA ILE A 170 22.92 -7.64 22.16
C ILE A 170 23.43 -6.21 22.28
N LYS A 171 24.26 -5.95 23.29
CA LYS A 171 24.91 -4.65 23.49
C LYS A 171 25.95 -4.42 22.38
N THR A 172 25.85 -3.30 21.65
CA THR A 172 26.83 -2.88 20.63
C THR A 172 28.23 -2.67 21.21
N PRO A 173 29.29 -2.63 20.38
CA PRO A 173 30.63 -2.28 20.85
C PRO A 173 30.69 -0.95 21.62
N GLU A 174 29.92 0.07 21.22
CA GLU A 174 29.77 1.30 22.03
C GLU A 174 29.08 1.05 23.38
N GLN A 175 28.00 0.27 23.41
CA GLN A 175 27.25 -0.01 24.64
C GLN A 175 28.09 -0.81 25.65
N LEU A 176 28.93 -1.71 25.16
CA LEU A 176 29.86 -2.50 25.97
C LEU A 176 31.00 -1.63 26.52
N LYS A 177 31.56 -0.72 25.70
CA LYS A 177 32.57 0.26 26.15
C LYS A 177 32.00 1.17 27.24
N ALA A 178 30.77 1.66 27.07
CA ALA A 178 30.11 2.52 28.05
C ALA A 178 29.87 1.79 29.39
N GLU A 179 29.53 0.49 29.34
CA GLU A 179 29.33 -0.32 30.53
C GLU A 179 30.66 -0.63 31.26
N GLN A 180 31.73 -0.91 30.52
CA GLN A 180 33.08 -1.05 31.09
C GLN A 180 33.54 0.25 31.77
N GLU A 181 33.37 1.39 31.10
CA GLU A 181 33.74 2.69 31.66
C GLU A 181 32.93 3.00 32.93
N LYS A 182 31.64 2.63 32.95
CA LYS A 182 30.78 2.77 34.13
C LYS A 182 31.22 1.84 35.28
N ALA A 183 31.63 0.62 34.97
CA ALA A 183 32.14 -0.34 35.96
C ALA A 183 33.46 0.13 36.58
N GLU A 184 34.39 0.65 35.76
CA GLU A 184 35.66 1.22 36.21
C GLU A 184 35.42 2.44 37.12
N LYS A 185 34.54 3.36 36.71
CA LYS A 185 34.16 4.52 37.53
C LYS A 185 33.56 4.11 38.88
N ARG A 186 32.74 3.06 38.90
CA ARG A 186 32.17 2.52 40.15
C ARG A 186 33.23 1.90 41.06
N ALA A 187 34.19 1.17 40.50
CA ALA A 187 35.29 0.59 41.27
C ALA A 187 36.16 1.70 41.92
N ILE A 188 36.50 2.75 41.15
CA ILE A 188 37.23 3.91 41.66
C ILE A 188 36.45 4.61 42.77
N LEU A 189 35.14 4.79 42.60
CA LEU A 189 34.28 5.42 43.61
C LEU A 189 34.28 4.64 44.93
N LEU A 190 34.16 3.30 44.86
CA LEU A 190 34.23 2.41 46.02
C LEU A 190 35.60 2.47 46.69
N GLN A 191 36.68 2.57 45.91
CA GLN A 191 38.04 2.71 46.44
C GLN A 191 38.22 4.06 47.17
N ILE A 192 37.67 5.15 46.62
CA ILE A 192 37.67 6.47 47.27
C ILE A 192 36.81 6.45 48.55
N GLN A 193 35.67 5.74 48.54
CA GLN A 193 34.85 5.54 49.73
C GLN A 193 35.61 4.78 50.83
N ALA A 194 36.28 3.68 50.47
CA ALA A 194 37.11 2.91 51.40
C ALA A 194 38.29 3.74 51.94
N LEU A 195 38.92 4.58 51.12
CA LEU A 195 40.00 5.49 51.56
C LEU A 195 39.48 6.60 52.48
N LYS A 196 38.25 7.07 52.29
CA LYS A 196 37.59 8.02 53.21
C LYS A 196 37.25 7.37 54.55
N GLU A 197 36.91 6.09 54.55
CA GLU A 197 36.63 5.30 55.76
C GLU A 197 37.91 4.89 56.51
N GLN A 198 39.07 4.82 55.83
CA GLN A 198 40.36 4.45 56.42
C GLN A 198 41.14 5.60 57.10
N ASN A 199 40.48 6.70 57.47
CA ASN A 199 41.10 7.73 58.32
C ASN A 199 41.17 7.32 59.82
N SER A 200 41.40 6.03 60.08
CA SER A 200 41.87 5.49 61.36
C SER A 200 42.54 4.12 61.13
N THR A 201 43.87 4.14 61.24
CA THR A 201 44.83 3.01 61.33
C THR A 201 45.33 2.34 60.03
N LYS A 202 46.68 2.24 59.97
CA LYS A 202 47.52 1.74 58.87
C LYS A 202 47.36 0.24 58.63
N LYS A 203 47.22 -0.21 57.38
CA LYS A 203 48.22 -1.03 56.63
C LYS A 203 47.71 -1.56 55.28
N GLU A 204 48.71 -1.80 54.43
CA GLU A 204 48.77 -2.65 53.23
C GLU A 204 48.10 -2.17 51.93
N VAL A 205 48.98 -1.88 50.96
CA VAL A 205 48.68 -1.59 49.56
C VAL A 205 48.18 -2.87 48.90
N PRO A 206 46.98 -2.89 48.28
CA PRO A 206 46.52 -4.05 47.52
C PRO A 206 47.34 -4.17 46.25
N THR A 207 47.83 -5.38 45.97
CA THR A 207 48.52 -5.80 44.75
C THR A 207 47.66 -5.48 43.51
N PRO A 208 48.23 -5.16 42.33
CA PRO A 208 47.45 -4.79 41.15
C PRO A 208 46.48 -5.92 40.78
N ALA A 209 45.19 -5.58 40.71
CA ALA A 209 44.15 -6.49 40.31
C ALA A 209 44.52 -7.19 39.00
N ALA A 210 44.31 -8.51 38.96
CA ALA A 210 44.51 -9.33 37.76
C ALA A 210 43.81 -8.67 36.57
N LYS A 211 44.52 -8.58 35.43
CA LYS A 211 43.99 -8.02 34.17
C LYS A 211 42.57 -8.53 33.94
N PRO A 212 41.59 -7.64 33.68
CA PRO A 212 40.21 -8.07 33.46
C PRO A 212 40.19 -9.11 32.33
N LYS A 213 39.60 -10.28 32.61
CA LYS A 213 39.39 -11.31 31.58
C LYS A 213 38.63 -10.65 30.42
N PRO A 214 39.03 -10.88 29.16
CA PRO A 214 38.34 -10.29 28.02
C PRO A 214 36.86 -10.66 28.07
N LEU A 215 36.00 -9.66 27.85
CA LEU A 215 34.54 -9.75 28.02
C LEU A 215 33.87 -10.78 27.09
N PHE A 216 34.60 -11.23 26.07
CA PHE A 216 34.17 -12.22 25.07
C PHE A 216 35.32 -13.19 24.80
N SER A 217 35.01 -14.48 24.76
CA SER A 217 35.95 -15.47 24.26
C SER A 217 36.16 -15.30 22.74
N GLU A 218 37.25 -15.85 22.20
CA GLU A 218 37.44 -15.92 20.74
C GLU A 218 36.33 -16.71 20.05
N GLU A 219 35.66 -17.62 20.75
CA GLU A 219 34.48 -18.33 20.25
C GLU A 219 33.25 -17.40 20.16
N ASP A 220 33.05 -16.52 21.14
CA ASP A 220 31.95 -15.56 21.14
C ASP A 220 32.09 -14.53 20.02
N LYS A 221 33.32 -14.07 19.74
CA LYS A 221 33.60 -13.18 18.61
C LYS A 221 33.27 -13.85 17.27
N LYS A 222 33.71 -15.11 17.09
CA LYS A 222 33.39 -15.90 15.89
C LYS A 222 31.88 -16.10 15.71
N ARG A 223 31.14 -16.34 16.80
CA ARG A 223 29.68 -16.45 16.78
C ARG A 223 29.02 -15.13 16.38
N LEU A 224 29.49 -14.01 16.92
CA LEU A 224 28.98 -12.68 16.58
C LEU A 224 29.24 -12.33 15.10
N ASP A 225 30.45 -12.58 14.60
CA ASP A 225 30.80 -12.35 13.19
C ASP A 225 29.95 -13.22 12.24
N ALA A 226 29.73 -14.49 12.60
CA ALA A 226 28.84 -15.38 11.85
C ALA A 226 27.39 -14.85 11.82
N ALA A 227 26.87 -14.36 12.94
CA ALA A 227 25.54 -13.77 13.03
C ALA A 227 25.41 -12.49 12.20
N ILE A 228 26.42 -11.60 12.25
CA ILE A 228 26.47 -10.38 11.43
C ILE A 228 26.49 -10.71 9.94
N ASN A 229 27.31 -11.67 9.52
CA ASN A 229 27.38 -12.08 8.12
C ASN A 229 26.06 -12.69 7.63
N ARG A 230 25.42 -13.53 8.45
CA ARG A 230 24.11 -14.12 8.10
C ARG A 230 23.02 -13.05 7.99
N LYS A 231 23.04 -12.03 8.84
CA LYS A 231 22.13 -10.88 8.76
C LYS A 231 22.35 -10.07 7.48
N LYS A 232 23.60 -9.80 7.10
CA LYS A 232 23.92 -9.11 5.83
C LYS A 232 23.41 -9.90 4.62
N GLU A 233 23.54 -11.22 4.64
CA GLU A 233 23.03 -12.09 3.58
C GLU A 233 21.49 -12.03 3.49
N LEU A 234 20.79 -11.99 4.64
CA LEU A 234 19.34 -11.79 4.66
C LEU A 234 18.95 -10.45 4.03
N GLU A 235 19.63 -9.36 4.39
CA GLU A 235 19.39 -8.02 3.83
C GLU A 235 19.62 -7.99 2.31
N GLN A 236 20.66 -8.66 1.82
CA GLN A 236 20.90 -8.80 0.37
C GLN A 236 19.77 -9.55 -0.33
N LYS A 237 19.29 -10.65 0.24
CA LYS A 237 18.16 -11.43 -0.31
C LYS A 237 16.86 -10.63 -0.31
N GLN A 238 16.61 -9.85 0.74
CA GLN A 238 15.47 -8.93 0.80
C GLN A 238 15.55 -7.86 -0.28
N GLN A 239 16.72 -7.30 -0.54
CA GLN A 239 16.91 -6.34 -1.62
C GLN A 239 16.70 -6.97 -3.01
N GLU A 240 17.19 -8.19 -3.22
CA GLU A 240 16.96 -8.95 -4.46
C GLU A 240 15.46 -9.20 -4.70
N LEU A 241 14.72 -9.55 -3.65
CA LEU A 241 13.26 -9.71 -3.69
C LEU A 241 12.55 -8.43 -4.12
N ILE A 242 12.89 -7.30 -3.50
CA ILE A 242 12.32 -5.98 -3.86
C ILE A 242 12.59 -5.66 -5.34
N ASN A 243 13.80 -5.93 -5.82
CA ASN A 243 14.17 -5.70 -7.22
C ASN A 243 13.40 -6.62 -8.19
N LYS A 244 13.13 -7.87 -7.80
CA LYS A 244 12.30 -8.80 -8.61
C LYS A 244 10.85 -8.34 -8.66
N LEU A 245 10.26 -7.93 -7.53
CA LEU A 245 8.92 -7.34 -7.47
C LEU A 245 8.82 -6.10 -8.36
N SER A 246 9.89 -5.30 -8.43
CA SER A 246 9.89 -4.09 -9.24
C SER A 246 10.11 -4.32 -10.74
N SER A 247 10.77 -5.41 -11.13
CA SER A 247 10.95 -5.73 -12.55
C SER A 247 9.65 -6.16 -13.25
N ALA A 248 8.62 -6.60 -12.50
CA ALA A 248 7.34 -7.06 -13.03
C ALA A 248 6.31 -5.94 -13.34
N GLN A 249 6.72 -4.67 -13.23
CA GLN A 249 5.84 -3.50 -13.12
C GLN A 249 5.19 -2.98 -14.40
N ASN A 250 5.75 -3.28 -15.57
CA ASN A 250 5.48 -2.50 -16.79
C ASN A 250 4.52 -3.17 -17.78
N GLN A 251 3.62 -4.02 -17.30
CA GLN A 251 2.57 -4.55 -18.16
C GLN A 251 1.41 -3.57 -18.27
N THR A 252 0.95 -3.33 -19.49
CA THR A 252 -0.27 -2.59 -19.78
C THR A 252 -1.36 -3.56 -20.20
N PHE A 253 -2.60 -3.22 -19.87
CA PHE A 253 -3.76 -4.04 -20.18
C PHE A 253 -4.82 -3.19 -20.88
N GLU A 254 -5.64 -3.82 -21.70
CA GLU A 254 -6.73 -3.13 -22.39
C GLU A 254 -7.82 -2.68 -21.41
N THR A 255 -8.05 -3.48 -20.37
CA THR A 255 -9.03 -3.17 -19.33
C THR A 255 -8.43 -3.32 -17.94
N PRO A 256 -8.95 -2.54 -16.96
CA PRO A 256 -8.65 -2.76 -15.55
C PRO A 256 -8.89 -4.20 -15.07
N GLN A 257 -9.81 -4.95 -15.69
CA GLN A 257 -10.18 -6.30 -15.24
C GLN A 257 -9.13 -7.32 -15.62
N GLN A 258 -8.60 -7.21 -16.83
CA GLN A 258 -7.43 -7.98 -17.25
C GLN A 258 -6.24 -7.70 -16.33
N ALA A 259 -5.99 -6.42 -15.99
CA ALA A 259 -4.92 -6.05 -15.08
C ALA A 259 -5.11 -6.64 -13.67
N ARG A 260 -6.30 -6.48 -13.09
CA ARG A 260 -6.65 -7.05 -11.78
C ARG A 260 -6.48 -8.57 -11.77
N CYS A 261 -6.94 -9.25 -12.81
CA CYS A 261 -6.79 -10.70 -12.94
C CYS A 261 -5.31 -11.10 -13.00
N PHE A 262 -4.52 -10.45 -13.86
CA PHE A 262 -3.09 -10.72 -14.00
C PHE A 262 -2.31 -10.47 -12.70
N TYR A 263 -2.46 -9.30 -12.08
CA TYR A 263 -1.67 -8.93 -10.90
C TYR A 263 -2.02 -9.76 -9.68
N ASN A 264 -3.30 -10.13 -9.48
CA ASN A 264 -3.68 -11.01 -8.39
C ASN A 264 -3.22 -12.46 -8.64
N ALA A 265 -3.22 -12.93 -9.89
CA ALA A 265 -2.65 -14.24 -10.24
C ALA A 265 -1.15 -14.32 -10.02
N ASN A 266 -0.43 -13.21 -10.25
CA ASN A 266 1.00 -13.09 -10.04
C ASN A 266 1.34 -12.53 -8.64
N LYS A 267 0.38 -12.48 -7.69
CA LYS A 267 0.65 -12.02 -6.31
C LYS A 267 1.55 -13.04 -5.62
N PRO A 268 2.79 -12.68 -5.25
CA PRO A 268 3.76 -13.69 -4.85
C PRO A 268 3.69 -14.07 -3.36
N ALA A 269 3.16 -13.19 -2.50
CA ALA A 269 2.97 -13.45 -1.08
C ALA A 269 1.70 -12.75 -0.56
N SER A 270 1.16 -13.19 0.58
CA SER A 270 -0.11 -12.68 1.12
C SER A 270 0.00 -11.28 1.75
N ASN A 271 1.16 -10.92 2.30
CA ASN A 271 1.41 -9.70 3.09
C ASN A 271 1.95 -8.51 2.26
N LEU A 272 1.62 -8.47 0.96
CA LEU A 272 2.04 -7.41 0.06
C LEU A 272 0.90 -6.42 -0.19
N MET A 273 1.27 -5.14 -0.25
CA MET A 273 0.42 -4.02 -0.63
C MET A 273 0.69 -3.62 -2.08
N TRP A 274 -0.28 -2.97 -2.72
CA TRP A 274 -0.21 -2.56 -4.11
C TRP A 274 0.04 -1.06 -4.21
N GLU A 275 1.17 -0.64 -4.76
CA GLU A 275 1.43 0.77 -5.09
C GLU A 275 1.08 1.01 -6.57
N CYS A 276 0.11 1.88 -6.81
CA CYS A 276 -0.40 2.20 -8.14
C CYS A 276 0.56 3.09 -8.93
N ASN A 277 0.80 2.82 -10.22
CA ASN A 277 1.66 3.67 -11.05
C ASN A 277 1.00 5.00 -11.47
N TYR A 278 -0.33 5.11 -11.38
CA TYR A 278 -1.05 6.31 -11.82
C TYR A 278 -0.94 7.47 -10.83
N VAL A 279 -1.17 7.19 -9.54
CA VAL A 279 -1.19 8.21 -8.47
C VAL A 279 -0.22 7.91 -7.33
N HIS A 280 0.53 6.81 -7.39
CA HIS A 280 1.46 6.36 -6.34
C HIS A 280 0.83 6.13 -4.96
N TYR A 281 -0.49 5.96 -4.93
CA TYR A 281 -1.22 5.58 -3.74
C TYR A 281 -1.08 4.08 -3.47
N VAL A 282 -1.08 3.70 -2.19
CA VAL A 282 -0.93 2.32 -1.74
C VAL A 282 -2.29 1.75 -1.35
N HIS A 283 -2.69 0.68 -2.04
CA HIS A 283 -3.94 -0.03 -1.86
C HIS A 283 -3.68 -1.42 -1.24
N PRO A 284 -4.67 -2.03 -0.55
CA PRO A 284 -4.61 -3.44 -0.12
C PRO A 284 -4.39 -4.42 -1.29
N GLY A 285 -4.84 -4.06 -2.49
CA GLY A 285 -4.54 -4.77 -3.71
C GLY A 285 -5.07 -4.06 -4.96
N PRO A 286 -4.80 -4.62 -6.15
CA PRO A 286 -5.28 -4.06 -7.43
C PRO A 286 -6.81 -3.97 -7.54
N HIS A 287 -7.54 -4.74 -6.73
CA HIS A 287 -9.00 -4.71 -6.70
C HIS A 287 -9.57 -3.40 -6.16
N ASP A 288 -8.78 -2.62 -5.41
CA ASP A 288 -9.14 -1.28 -4.92
C ASP A 288 -8.48 -0.16 -5.73
N CYS A 289 -7.66 -0.50 -6.73
CA CYS A 289 -7.04 0.44 -7.66
C CYS A 289 -7.98 0.61 -8.85
N ALA A 290 -8.29 1.84 -9.23
CA ALA A 290 -9.15 2.14 -10.36
C ALA A 290 -8.35 2.25 -11.68
N ARG A 291 -7.03 2.53 -11.63
CA ARG A 291 -6.12 2.45 -12.80
C ARG A 291 -5.07 1.33 -12.76
N PRO A 292 -5.45 0.06 -12.51
CA PRO A 292 -4.49 -1.05 -12.52
C PRO A 292 -4.01 -1.35 -13.95
N ASP A 293 -4.74 -0.93 -14.99
CA ASP A 293 -4.35 -1.03 -16.41
C ASP A 293 -3.06 -0.27 -16.75
N LEU A 294 -2.77 0.80 -16.00
CA LEU A 294 -1.51 1.56 -16.10
C LEU A 294 -0.36 0.94 -15.28
N GLY A 295 -0.65 -0.19 -14.64
CA GLY A 295 0.28 -0.96 -13.85
C GLY A 295 0.45 -0.48 -12.42
N GLY A 296 1.40 -1.12 -11.75
CA GLY A 296 1.73 -0.89 -10.36
C GLY A 296 2.70 -1.95 -9.88
N LYS A 297 3.04 -1.88 -8.59
CA LYS A 297 4.03 -2.76 -7.98
C LYS A 297 3.55 -3.30 -6.65
N TRP A 298 3.88 -4.56 -6.40
CA TRP A 298 3.76 -5.14 -5.08
C TRP A 298 4.91 -4.62 -4.20
N ILE A 299 4.56 -4.10 -3.03
CA ILE A 299 5.49 -3.65 -2.00
C ILE A 299 5.27 -4.43 -0.72
N ILE A 300 6.33 -4.60 0.07
CA ILE A 300 6.26 -5.19 1.40
C ILE A 300 5.63 -4.16 2.34
N ASP A 301 4.57 -4.55 3.05
CA ASP A 301 4.03 -3.74 4.14
C ASP A 301 4.96 -3.86 5.35
N TYR A 302 5.71 -2.80 5.63
CA TYR A 302 6.59 -2.74 6.79
C TYR A 302 5.88 -2.34 8.09
N GLY A 303 4.56 -2.08 8.06
CA GLY A 303 3.77 -1.74 9.25
C GLY A 303 4.39 -0.58 10.04
N LYS A 304 4.05 0.66 9.67
CA LYS A 304 4.36 1.80 10.55
C LYS A 304 3.55 1.72 11.84
#